data_AF-A0A5A5R412-F1
#
_entry.id   AF-A0A5A5R412-F1
#
_cell.length_a   1.000
_cell.length_b   1.000
_cell.length_c   1.000
_cell.angle_alpha   90.00
_cell.angle_beta   90.00
_cell.angle_gamma   90.00
#
_symmetry.space_group_name_H-M   'P 1'
#
loop_
_entity.id
_entity.type
_entity.pdbx_description
1 polymer ?
#
loop_
_entity_poly.entity_id
_entity_poly.type
_entity_poly.pdbx_seq_one_letter_code
_entity_poly.pdbx_strand_id
1 'polypeptide(L)'
;MAPTAPPIDFWGTPIYAIEPLGSFSREVYAALQELLSGQVQAEDSPEYIERVSIPGRITGRTVRLFSGQVVPVIEPDSPRGIYGWHVNTLVSAAIEAVGAEQTEAQESQMRRTLSSFLNRIYYDLRNLGQTSQDRALNFAATNAFQAAQTFSEAVGAGMELDSINVSKSPFCRLDSDCWDVQLKFFDPENSRRARKVFRFTIDVSDLIPVTLGEVRSWSSPY
;
A
#
# COMPACT_ATOMS: atom_id res chain seq x y z
N MET A 1 5.68 11.75 16.37
CA MET A 1 5.69 10.29 16.19
C MET A 1 5.15 10.04 14.80
N ALA A 2 5.98 9.62 13.85
CA ALA A 2 5.57 9.44 12.46
C ALA A 2 5.88 7.99 12.08
N PRO A 3 4.86 7.17 11.86
CA PRO A 3 5.07 5.82 11.35
C PRO A 3 4.31 5.49 10.07
N THR A 4 5.00 4.81 9.16
CA THR A 4 4.73 4.57 7.72
C THR A 4 5.26 5.65 6.81
N ALA A 5 6.56 5.56 6.54
CA ALA A 5 7.18 6.35 5.50
C ALA A 5 6.80 5.78 4.12
N PRO A 6 6.56 6.65 3.12
CA PRO A 6 6.39 6.30 1.71
C PRO A 6 7.68 5.74 1.09
N PRO A 7 7.67 5.29 -0.19
CA PRO A 7 8.87 4.88 -0.93
C PRO A 7 10.06 5.83 -0.74
N ILE A 8 11.24 5.28 -0.40
CA ILE A 8 12.47 6.00 -0.04
C ILE A 8 12.94 6.99 -1.11
N ASP A 9 12.59 6.74 -2.36
CA ASP A 9 12.77 7.63 -3.51
C ASP A 9 11.42 7.97 -4.17
N PHE A 10 11.15 9.26 -4.33
CA PHE A 10 10.01 9.77 -5.10
C PHE A 10 10.50 10.25 -6.47
N TRP A 11 10.30 9.45 -7.51
CA TRP A 11 10.74 9.77 -8.89
C TRP A 11 12.26 10.05 -8.97
N GLY A 12 13.05 9.28 -8.22
CA GLY A 12 14.49 9.48 -8.08
C GLY A 12 14.90 10.62 -7.13
N THR A 13 13.95 11.17 -6.37
CA THR A 13 14.21 12.16 -5.32
C THR A 13 14.26 11.46 -3.96
N PRO A 14 15.41 11.42 -3.28
CA PRO A 14 15.50 10.83 -1.96
C PRO A 14 14.73 11.69 -0.97
N ILE A 15 13.82 11.08 -0.22
CA ILE A 15 12.94 11.78 0.73
C ILE A 15 13.35 11.55 2.19
N TYR A 16 13.95 10.39 2.50
CA TYR A 16 14.39 10.02 3.83
C TYR A 16 15.71 9.26 3.76
N ALA A 17 16.56 9.44 4.76
CA ALA A 17 17.64 8.52 5.04
C ALA A 17 17.21 7.54 6.13
N ILE A 18 17.54 6.25 5.93
CA ILE A 18 17.18 5.20 6.89
C ILE A 18 18.41 4.88 7.73
N GLU A 19 18.28 5.02 9.04
CA GLU A 19 19.32 4.67 9.99
C GLU A 19 18.75 3.72 11.05
N PRO A 20 18.87 2.41 10.85
CA PRO A 20 18.49 1.42 11.85
C PRO A 20 19.42 1.49 13.07
N LEU A 21 18.84 1.63 14.25
CA LEU A 21 19.56 1.63 15.53
C LEU A 21 18.98 0.59 16.49
N GLY A 22 19.71 0.32 17.57
CA GLY A 22 19.27 -0.61 18.62
C GLY A 22 19.46 -2.09 18.28
N SER A 23 18.77 -2.94 19.04
CA SER A 23 18.99 -4.39 19.08
C SER A 23 18.59 -5.12 17.80
N PHE A 24 17.67 -4.55 17.00
CA PHE A 24 17.18 -5.15 15.76
C PHE A 24 17.82 -4.55 14.50
N SER A 25 18.87 -3.73 14.65
CA SER A 25 19.50 -3.03 13.53
C SER A 25 20.00 -3.99 12.45
N ARG A 26 20.58 -5.13 12.85
CA ARG A 26 21.08 -6.15 11.91
C ARG A 26 19.95 -6.71 11.06
N GLU A 27 18.82 -7.04 11.66
CA GLU A 27 17.65 -7.61 10.99
C GLU A 27 17.01 -6.59 10.05
N VAL A 28 16.96 -5.32 10.46
CA VAL A 28 16.50 -4.23 9.58
C VAL A 28 17.43 -4.07 8.39
N TYR A 29 18.75 -4.06 8.58
CA TYR A 29 19.69 -3.99 7.46
C TYR A 29 19.57 -5.19 6.52
N ALA A 30 19.34 -6.40 7.06
CA ALA A 30 19.09 -7.59 6.23
C ALA A 30 17.82 -7.43 5.38
N ALA A 31 16.73 -6.93 5.96
CA ALA A 31 15.50 -6.65 5.22
C ALA A 31 15.72 -5.58 4.14
N LEU A 32 16.45 -4.50 4.43
CA LEU A 32 16.78 -3.48 3.43
C LEU A 32 17.63 -4.02 2.27
N GLN A 33 18.57 -4.93 2.56
CA GLN A 33 19.35 -5.60 1.53
C GLN A 33 18.50 -6.49 0.64
N GLU A 34 17.55 -7.23 1.22
CA GLU A 34 16.58 -8.05 0.48
C GLU A 34 15.71 -7.19 -0.43
N LEU A 35 15.16 -6.08 0.08
CA LEU A 35 14.38 -5.14 -0.72
C LEU A 35 15.20 -4.60 -1.91
N LEU A 36 16.44 -4.17 -1.67
CA LEU A 36 17.31 -3.66 -2.73
C LEU A 36 17.67 -4.74 -3.75
N SER A 37 17.94 -5.96 -3.29
CA SER A 37 18.24 -7.11 -4.15
C SER A 37 17.04 -7.46 -5.05
N GLY A 38 15.81 -7.37 -4.54
CA GLY A 38 14.59 -7.56 -5.33
C GLY A 38 14.34 -6.42 -6.32
N GLN A 39 14.66 -5.17 -5.95
CA GLN A 39 14.47 -4.00 -6.82
C GLN A 39 15.39 -3.99 -8.05
N VAL A 40 16.55 -4.65 -7.98
CA VAL A 40 17.49 -4.75 -9.11
C VAL A 40 17.23 -5.94 -10.04
N GLN A 41 16.26 -6.79 -9.72
CA GLN A 41 15.87 -7.89 -10.60
C GLN A 41 15.21 -7.35 -11.87
N ALA A 42 15.18 -8.16 -12.93
CA ALA A 42 14.42 -7.85 -14.12
C ALA A 42 12.90 -7.77 -13.81
N GLU A 43 12.16 -6.89 -14.49
CA GLU A 43 10.74 -6.65 -14.21
C GLU A 43 9.85 -7.88 -14.38
N ASP A 44 10.27 -8.86 -15.19
CA ASP A 44 9.60 -10.13 -15.41
C ASP A 44 9.97 -11.22 -14.39
N SER A 45 10.96 -10.96 -13.53
CA SER A 45 11.38 -11.88 -12.48
C SER A 45 10.31 -12.01 -11.39
N PRO A 46 10.04 -13.23 -10.87
CA PRO A 46 9.16 -13.41 -9.72
C PRO A 46 9.70 -12.74 -8.44
N GLU A 47 11.02 -12.55 -8.38
CA GLU A 47 11.71 -11.90 -7.25
C GLU A 47 11.74 -10.37 -7.38
N TYR A 48 11.13 -9.80 -8.44
CA TYR A 48 11.13 -8.36 -8.67
C TYR A 48 10.27 -7.63 -7.65
N ILE A 49 10.89 -6.76 -6.86
CA ILE A 49 10.21 -5.91 -5.87
C ILE A 49 10.00 -4.53 -6.50
N GLU A 50 8.74 -4.18 -6.72
CA GLU A 50 8.38 -2.91 -7.35
C GLU A 50 7.94 -1.85 -6.32
N ARG A 51 7.51 -2.30 -5.14
CA ARG A 51 6.90 -1.47 -4.10
C ARG A 51 7.44 -1.86 -2.74
N VAL A 52 7.63 -0.87 -1.86
CA VAL A 52 8.13 -1.09 -0.50
C VAL A 52 7.36 -0.24 0.53
N SER A 53 7.22 -0.75 1.74
CA SER A 53 6.79 0.01 2.93
C SER A 53 7.86 -0.12 4.00
N ILE A 54 8.18 1.01 4.64
CA ILE A 54 9.17 1.06 5.70
C ILE A 54 8.64 1.96 6.83
N PRO A 55 8.19 1.39 7.96
CA PRO A 55 7.89 2.16 9.13
C PRO A 55 9.20 2.62 9.81
N GLY A 56 9.22 3.87 10.28
CA GLY A 56 10.36 4.37 11.04
C GLY A 56 10.05 5.71 11.68
N ARG A 57 10.63 5.98 12.85
CA ARG A 57 10.43 7.22 13.62
C ARG A 57 11.22 8.36 12.99
N ILE A 58 10.59 9.50 12.78
CA ILE A 58 11.31 10.74 12.45
C ILE A 58 12.10 11.19 13.68
N THR A 59 13.42 11.25 13.54
CA THR A 59 14.35 11.53 14.65
C THR A 59 14.63 13.02 14.88
N GLY A 60 14.20 13.89 13.95
CA GLY A 60 14.58 15.30 13.91
C GLY A 60 16.00 15.55 13.41
N ARG A 61 16.80 14.49 13.20
CA ARG A 61 18.12 14.56 12.57
C ARG A 61 17.98 14.64 11.06
N THR A 62 18.98 15.22 10.43
CA THR A 62 19.11 15.28 8.97
C THR A 62 20.50 14.84 8.56
N VAL A 63 20.61 14.24 7.38
CA VAL A 63 21.89 13.90 6.76
C VAL A 63 22.04 14.64 5.43
N ARG A 64 23.26 15.06 5.11
CA ARG A 64 23.59 15.60 3.79
C ARG A 64 24.06 14.46 2.89
N LEU A 65 23.34 14.23 1.81
CA LEU A 65 23.70 13.25 0.79
C LEU A 65 24.89 13.73 -0.05
N PHE A 66 25.51 12.83 -0.80
CA PHE A 66 26.63 13.17 -1.71
C PHE A 66 26.22 14.22 -2.75
N SER A 67 24.96 14.22 -3.18
CA SER A 67 24.38 15.24 -4.07
C SER A 67 24.30 16.65 -3.45
N GLY A 68 24.58 16.79 -2.16
CA GLY A 68 24.43 18.03 -1.39
C GLY A 68 23.03 18.24 -0.81
N GLN A 69 22.04 17.42 -1.21
CA GLN A 69 20.68 17.45 -0.68
C GLN A 69 20.67 17.07 0.81
N VAL A 70 19.87 17.77 1.61
CA VAL A 70 19.67 17.47 3.04
C VAL A 70 18.33 16.80 3.21
N VAL A 71 18.32 15.60 3.78
CA VAL A 71 17.11 14.80 3.98
C VAL A 71 16.94 14.41 5.46
N PRO A 72 15.70 14.33 5.97
CA PRO A 72 15.42 13.85 7.31
C PRO A 72 15.78 12.36 7.49
N VAL A 73 16.20 12.01 8.70
CA VAL A 73 16.54 10.63 9.07
C VAL A 73 15.36 9.97 9.78
N ILE A 74 14.98 8.79 9.28
CA ILE A 74 14.04 7.88 9.93
C ILE A 74 14.77 6.69 10.55
N GLU A 75 14.24 6.24 11.69
CA GLU A 75 14.78 5.13 12.47
C GLU A 75 13.74 4.01 12.56
N PRO A 76 13.88 2.91 11.79
CA PRO A 76 13.05 1.73 11.96
C PRO A 76 13.43 0.98 13.25
N ASP A 77 12.44 0.77 14.13
CA ASP A 77 12.67 0.09 15.41
C ASP A 77 12.85 -1.44 15.25
N SER A 78 12.26 -2.04 14.21
CA SER A 78 12.25 -3.49 13.99
C SER A 78 11.97 -3.82 12.53
N PRO A 79 12.27 -5.05 12.04
CA PRO A 79 11.91 -5.46 10.68
C PRO A 79 10.39 -5.58 10.46
N ARG A 80 9.57 -5.54 11.51
CA ARG A 80 8.11 -5.66 11.39
C ARG A 80 7.53 -4.46 10.64
N GLY A 81 6.65 -4.73 9.69
CA GLY A 81 6.02 -3.72 8.83
C GLY A 81 6.89 -3.27 7.64
N ILE A 82 8.14 -3.75 7.56
CA ILE A 82 8.96 -3.64 6.36
C ILE A 82 8.46 -4.70 5.37
N TYR A 83 7.92 -4.24 4.24
CA TYR A 83 7.38 -5.12 3.21
C TYR A 83 7.92 -4.73 1.84
N GLY A 84 8.18 -5.73 1.02
CA GLY A 84 8.40 -5.61 -0.42
C GLY A 84 7.31 -6.37 -1.16
N TRP A 85 6.74 -5.79 -2.22
CA TRP A 85 5.71 -6.44 -3.00
C TRP A 85 6.15 -6.71 -4.43
N HIS A 86 5.86 -7.93 -4.86
CA HIS A 86 5.97 -8.41 -6.22
C HIS A 86 4.61 -8.25 -6.88
N VAL A 87 4.39 -7.12 -7.58
CA VAL A 87 3.08 -6.80 -8.18
C VAL A 87 2.64 -7.91 -9.13
N ASN A 88 3.55 -8.48 -9.91
CA ASN A 88 3.28 -9.61 -10.81
C ASN A 88 2.72 -10.83 -10.06
N THR A 89 3.34 -11.18 -8.92
CA THR A 89 2.93 -12.34 -8.11
C THR A 89 1.58 -12.09 -7.43
N LEU A 90 1.33 -10.86 -6.94
CA LEU A 90 0.05 -10.48 -6.35
C LEU A 90 -1.08 -10.55 -7.37
N VAL A 91 -0.83 -10.11 -8.60
CA VAL A 91 -1.82 -10.18 -9.69
C VAL A 91 -2.13 -11.63 -10.04
N SER A 92 -1.11 -12.48 -10.18
CA SER A 92 -1.32 -13.91 -10.44
C SER A 92 -2.12 -14.59 -9.32
N ALA A 93 -1.77 -14.37 -8.05
CA ALA A 93 -2.46 -14.96 -6.90
C ALA A 93 -3.93 -14.50 -6.77
N ALA A 94 -4.21 -13.25 -7.14
CA ALA A 94 -5.56 -12.70 -7.14
C ALA A 94 -6.44 -13.27 -8.26
N ILE A 95 -5.86 -13.56 -9.43
CA ILE A 95 -6.53 -14.24 -10.55
C ILE A 95 -6.86 -15.68 -10.16
N GLU A 96 -5.89 -16.42 -9.59
CA GLU A 96 -6.08 -17.80 -9.13
C GLU A 96 -7.22 -17.90 -8.10
N ALA A 97 -7.33 -16.93 -7.19
CA ALA A 97 -8.36 -16.90 -6.15
C ALA A 97 -9.80 -16.73 -6.70
N VAL A 98 -9.98 -16.16 -7.90
CA VAL A 98 -11.31 -16.01 -8.52
C VAL A 98 -11.82 -17.35 -9.09
N GLY A 99 -10.94 -18.34 -9.28
CA GLY A 99 -11.29 -19.76 -9.40
C GLY A 99 -12.21 -20.16 -10.57
N ALA A 100 -12.39 -19.34 -11.59
CA ALA A 100 -13.30 -19.63 -12.70
C ALA A 100 -12.55 -20.15 -13.94
N GLU A 101 -13.16 -21.08 -14.69
CA GLU A 101 -12.82 -21.42 -16.08
C GLU A 101 -12.92 -20.16 -16.96
N GLN A 102 -11.90 -19.31 -16.88
CA GLN A 102 -11.82 -18.09 -17.65
C GLN A 102 -11.19 -18.39 -18.99
N THR A 103 -11.73 -17.81 -20.04
CA THR A 103 -11.04 -17.77 -21.32
C THR A 103 -9.74 -16.95 -21.18
N GLU A 104 -8.71 -17.27 -21.96
CA GLU A 104 -7.43 -16.52 -21.96
C GLU A 104 -7.65 -14.99 -22.11
N ALA A 105 -8.69 -14.59 -22.84
CA ALA A 105 -9.08 -13.20 -23.02
C ALA A 105 -9.56 -12.52 -21.73
N GLN A 106 -10.38 -13.22 -20.92
CA GLN A 106 -10.88 -12.70 -19.65
C GLN A 106 -9.77 -12.61 -18.60
N GLU A 107 -8.89 -13.62 -18.55
CA GLU A 107 -7.72 -13.59 -17.66
C GLU A 107 -6.81 -12.41 -18.00
N SER A 108 -6.52 -12.20 -19.29
CA SER A 108 -5.72 -11.07 -19.76
C SER A 108 -6.35 -9.73 -19.42
N GLN A 109 -7.67 -9.60 -19.52
CA GLN A 109 -8.39 -8.40 -19.13
C GLN A 109 -8.32 -8.18 -17.61
N MET A 110 -8.56 -9.22 -16.80
CA MET A 110 -8.49 -9.14 -15.34
C MET A 110 -7.09 -8.75 -14.86
N ARG A 111 -6.04 -9.35 -15.45
CA ARG A 111 -4.64 -8.98 -15.20
C ARG A 111 -4.41 -7.49 -15.44
N ARG A 112 -4.87 -6.96 -16.58
CA ARG A 112 -4.75 -5.52 -16.88
C ARG A 112 -5.51 -4.65 -15.88
N THR A 113 -6.75 -4.99 -15.55
CA THR A 113 -7.57 -4.21 -14.61
C THR A 113 -6.98 -4.22 -13.21
N LEU A 114 -6.49 -5.36 -12.73
CA LEU A 114 -5.88 -5.47 -11.42
C LEU A 114 -4.53 -4.74 -11.35
N SER A 115 -3.68 -4.87 -12.38
CA SER A 115 -2.44 -4.08 -12.48
C SER A 115 -2.73 -2.58 -12.50
N SER A 116 -3.74 -2.15 -13.27
CA SER A 116 -4.18 -0.74 -13.31
C SER A 116 -4.66 -0.25 -11.95
N PHE A 117 -5.48 -1.06 -11.26
CA PHE A 117 -5.96 -0.77 -9.90
C PHE A 117 -4.82 -0.60 -8.90
N LEU A 118 -3.89 -1.57 -8.83
CA LEU A 118 -2.75 -1.53 -7.91
C LEU A 118 -1.82 -0.35 -8.20
N ASN A 119 -1.59 -0.04 -9.48
CA ASN A 119 -0.84 1.14 -9.88
C ASN A 119 -1.55 2.43 -9.47
N ARG A 120 -2.85 2.53 -9.71
CA ARG A 120 -3.62 3.72 -9.34
C ARG A 120 -3.65 3.93 -7.83
N ILE A 121 -3.85 2.88 -7.04
CA ILE A 121 -3.73 2.94 -5.58
C ILE A 121 -2.37 3.50 -5.17
N TYR A 122 -1.29 3.01 -5.77
CA TYR A 122 0.04 3.51 -5.44
C TYR A 122 0.23 4.98 -5.79
N TYR A 123 -0.13 5.39 -7.01
CA TYR A 123 0.09 6.77 -7.46
C TYR A 123 -0.84 7.79 -6.81
N ASP A 124 -2.08 7.40 -6.50
CA ASP A 124 -3.07 8.28 -5.89
C ASP A 124 -2.82 8.46 -4.38
N LEU A 125 -2.29 7.43 -3.70
CA LEU A 125 -2.13 7.45 -2.24
C LEU A 125 -0.73 7.80 -1.74
N ARG A 126 0.31 7.70 -2.58
CA ARG A 126 1.67 8.06 -2.16
C ARG A 126 1.75 9.53 -1.72
N ASN A 127 2.34 9.75 -0.56
CA ASN A 127 2.53 11.07 0.05
C ASN A 127 3.80 11.05 0.92
N LEU A 128 4.06 12.03 1.79
CA LEU A 128 5.28 12.04 2.61
C LEU A 128 5.22 11.14 3.87
N GLY A 129 4.05 10.63 4.25
CA GLY A 129 3.87 9.74 5.41
C GLY A 129 4.08 10.40 6.77
N GLN A 130 3.99 11.73 6.85
CA GLN A 130 4.25 12.44 8.10
C GLN A 130 3.00 12.65 8.94
N THR A 131 1.93 13.16 8.31
CA THR A 131 0.66 13.39 9.00
C THR A 131 -0.07 12.07 9.24
N SER A 132 -1.02 12.03 10.18
CA SER A 132 -1.79 10.80 10.44
C SER A 132 -2.63 10.37 9.24
N GLN A 133 -3.18 11.33 8.51
CA GLN A 133 -3.91 11.06 7.27
C GLN A 133 -3.00 10.46 6.19
N ASP A 134 -1.81 11.05 6.01
CA ASP A 134 -0.78 10.57 5.07
C ASP A 134 -0.37 9.12 5.37
N ARG A 135 -0.20 8.80 6.65
CA ARG A 135 0.13 7.45 7.14
C ARG A 135 -1.00 6.47 6.88
N ALA A 136 -2.24 6.90 7.12
CA ALA A 136 -3.40 6.08 6.80
C ALA A 136 -3.51 5.82 5.29
N LEU A 137 -3.22 6.81 4.45
CA LEU A 137 -3.18 6.66 2.99
C LEU A 137 -2.07 5.70 2.53
N ASN A 138 -0.85 5.84 3.04
CA ASN A 138 0.27 4.95 2.70
C ASN A 138 -0.02 3.51 3.17
N PHE A 139 -0.53 3.35 4.40
CA PHE A 139 -0.89 2.03 4.90
C PHE A 139 -2.11 1.45 4.20
N ALA A 140 -3.04 2.27 3.71
CA ALA A 140 -4.15 1.80 2.89
C ALA A 140 -3.65 1.14 1.60
N ALA A 141 -2.59 1.67 0.99
CA ALA A 141 -1.94 1.02 -0.15
C ALA A 141 -1.37 -0.35 0.25
N THR A 142 -0.63 -0.43 1.36
CA THR A 142 -0.13 -1.71 1.92
C THR A 142 -1.26 -2.71 2.16
N ASN A 143 -2.33 -2.28 2.81
CA ASN A 143 -3.48 -3.11 3.10
C ASN A 143 -4.19 -3.55 1.81
N ALA A 144 -4.25 -2.68 0.79
CA ALA A 144 -4.82 -3.04 -0.50
C ALA A 144 -4.02 -4.11 -1.24
N PHE A 145 -2.68 -4.07 -1.16
CA PHE A 145 -1.82 -5.13 -1.69
C PHE A 145 -2.01 -6.45 -0.91
N GLN A 146 -2.14 -6.38 0.41
CA GLN A 146 -2.38 -7.57 1.25
C GLN A 146 -3.80 -8.15 1.07
N ALA A 147 -4.80 -7.29 0.86
CA ALA A 147 -6.19 -7.66 0.68
C ALA A 147 -6.60 -7.70 -0.80
N ALA A 148 -5.65 -7.84 -1.73
CA ALA A 148 -5.93 -7.87 -3.17
C ALA A 148 -7.03 -8.88 -3.53
N GLN A 149 -7.01 -10.05 -2.88
CA GLN A 149 -8.02 -11.10 -3.03
C GLN A 149 -9.45 -10.64 -2.68
N THR A 150 -9.61 -9.74 -1.70
CA THR A 150 -10.93 -9.19 -1.31
C THR A 150 -11.52 -8.31 -2.41
N PHE A 151 -10.69 -7.71 -3.25
CA PHE A 151 -11.13 -6.86 -4.37
C PHE A 151 -11.26 -7.63 -5.69
N SER A 152 -10.69 -8.83 -5.77
CA SER A 152 -10.74 -9.67 -6.97
C SER A 152 -12.16 -9.95 -7.45
N GLU A 153 -13.15 -10.04 -6.56
CA GLU A 153 -14.55 -10.21 -6.95
C GLU A 153 -15.09 -9.01 -7.74
N ALA A 154 -14.77 -7.78 -7.31
CA ALA A 154 -15.21 -6.57 -8.01
C ALA A 154 -14.51 -6.43 -9.36
N VAL A 155 -13.20 -6.69 -9.39
CA VAL A 155 -12.38 -6.66 -10.61
C VAL A 155 -12.83 -7.75 -11.59
N GLY A 156 -13.05 -8.97 -11.12
CA GLY A 156 -13.55 -10.10 -11.90
C GLY A 156 -14.97 -9.87 -12.44
N ALA A 157 -15.77 -9.03 -11.77
CA ALA A 157 -17.08 -8.60 -12.25
C ALA A 157 -17.03 -7.43 -13.25
N GLY A 158 -15.84 -7.07 -13.75
CA GLY A 158 -15.61 -6.01 -14.73
C GLY A 158 -15.63 -4.60 -14.16
N MET A 159 -15.56 -4.44 -12.83
CA MET A 159 -15.58 -3.12 -12.20
C MET A 159 -14.17 -2.52 -12.08
N GLU A 160 -14.10 -1.20 -12.19
CA GLU A 160 -12.88 -0.41 -12.04
C GLU A 160 -12.97 0.51 -10.84
N LEU A 161 -11.81 0.94 -10.31
CA LEU A 161 -11.76 1.90 -9.20
C LEU A 161 -12.26 3.27 -9.66
N ASP A 162 -13.24 3.83 -8.96
CA ASP A 162 -13.81 5.16 -9.16
C ASP A 162 -13.02 6.20 -8.34
N SER A 163 -13.03 6.02 -7.02
CA SER A 163 -12.50 6.99 -6.06
C SER A 163 -11.96 6.31 -4.80
N ILE A 164 -10.95 6.93 -4.20
CA ILE A 164 -10.44 6.59 -2.87
C ILE A 164 -10.72 7.77 -1.94
N ASN A 165 -11.43 7.53 -0.84
CA ASN A 165 -11.71 8.53 0.18
C ASN A 165 -11.13 8.08 1.51
N VAL A 166 -10.50 9.01 2.23
CA VAL A 166 -9.98 8.77 3.58
C VAL A 166 -10.49 9.84 4.52
N SER A 167 -11.11 9.42 5.61
CA SER A 167 -11.70 10.31 6.60
C SER A 167 -11.43 9.81 8.01
N LYS A 168 -11.35 10.71 8.98
CA LYS A 168 -11.17 10.32 10.38
C LYS A 168 -12.35 9.45 10.85
N SER A 169 -12.05 8.29 11.43
CA SER A 169 -13.06 7.36 11.90
C SER A 169 -13.72 7.88 13.17
N PRO A 170 -15.06 7.86 13.27
CA PRO A 170 -15.75 8.21 14.51
C PRO A 170 -15.69 7.08 15.55
N PHE A 171 -15.26 5.87 15.16
CA PHE A 171 -15.25 4.69 16.01
C PHE A 171 -13.83 4.26 16.33
N CYS A 172 -13.25 4.83 17.39
CA CYS A 172 -11.99 4.33 17.93
C CYS A 172 -11.86 4.48 19.43
N ARG A 173 -10.88 3.75 19.99
CA ARG A 173 -10.49 3.91 21.39
C ARG A 173 -9.95 5.33 21.60
N LEU A 174 -10.03 5.82 22.84
CA LEU A 174 -9.70 7.21 23.17
C LEU A 174 -8.28 7.61 22.75
N ASP A 175 -7.32 6.67 22.83
CA ASP A 175 -5.90 6.90 22.51
C ASP A 175 -5.51 6.42 21.10
N SER A 176 -6.48 6.04 20.27
CA SER A 176 -6.25 5.58 18.90
C SER A 176 -6.35 6.74 17.89
N ASP A 177 -5.69 6.57 16.75
CA ASP A 177 -5.74 7.55 15.65
C ASP A 177 -6.24 6.85 14.38
N CYS A 178 -7.56 6.82 14.25
CA CYS A 178 -8.19 5.95 13.27
C CYS A 178 -8.77 6.69 12.07
N TRP A 179 -8.65 6.03 10.94
CA TRP A 179 -9.03 6.55 9.63
C TRP A 179 -9.82 5.48 8.88
N ASP A 180 -11.02 5.85 8.45
CA ASP A 180 -11.82 5.04 7.56
C ASP A 180 -11.34 5.30 6.12
N VAL A 181 -10.99 4.22 5.43
CA VAL A 181 -10.64 4.23 4.01
C VAL A 181 -11.77 3.61 3.23
N GLN A 182 -12.23 4.31 2.20
CA GLN A 182 -13.31 3.88 1.33
C GLN A 182 -12.81 3.79 -0.11
N LEU A 183 -12.87 2.59 -0.67
CA LEU A 183 -12.62 2.31 -2.09
C LEU A 183 -13.97 2.12 -2.78
N LYS A 184 -14.24 2.95 -3.79
CA LYS A 184 -15.48 2.89 -4.58
C LYS A 184 -15.15 2.37 -5.96
N PHE A 185 -15.89 1.36 -6.42
CA PHE A 185 -15.74 0.76 -7.73
C PHE A 185 -17.00 1.02 -8.56
N PHE A 186 -16.83 1.21 -9.86
CA PHE A 186 -17.90 1.42 -10.83
C PHE A 186 -17.73 0.49 -12.02
N ASP A 187 -18.82 0.28 -12.77
CA ASP A 187 -18.79 -0.49 -14.00
C ASP A 187 -18.66 0.49 -15.19
N PRO A 188 -17.56 0.46 -15.95
CA PRO A 188 -17.33 1.38 -17.06
C PRO A 188 -18.22 1.08 -18.27
N GLU A 189 -18.69 -0.17 -18.43
CA GLU A 189 -19.55 -0.58 -19.54
C GLU A 189 -21.04 -0.36 -19.23
N ASN A 190 -21.41 -0.38 -17.95
CA ASN A 190 -22.78 -0.18 -17.49
C ASN A 190 -22.89 0.90 -16.40
N SER A 191 -23.09 2.15 -16.85
CA SER A 191 -23.29 3.31 -15.97
C SER A 191 -24.56 3.24 -15.11
N ARG A 192 -25.48 2.29 -15.33
CA ARG A 192 -26.67 2.09 -14.48
C ARG A 192 -26.44 1.09 -13.36
N ARG A 193 -25.34 0.34 -13.40
CA ARG A 193 -25.01 -0.63 -12.35
C ARG A 193 -24.63 0.13 -11.08
N ALA A 194 -25.11 -0.36 -9.94
CA ALA A 194 -24.74 0.20 -8.64
C ALA A 194 -23.23 0.08 -8.42
N ARG A 195 -22.65 1.10 -7.78
CA ARG A 195 -21.23 1.10 -7.41
C ARG A 195 -21.01 0.15 -6.24
N LYS A 196 -19.85 -0.52 -6.22
CA LYS A 196 -19.44 -1.37 -5.09
C LYS A 196 -18.51 -0.57 -4.19
N VAL A 197 -18.80 -0.54 -2.90
CA VAL A 197 -18.00 0.18 -1.91
C VAL A 197 -17.35 -0.82 -1.00
N PHE A 198 -16.07 -0.64 -0.74
CA PHE A 198 -15.31 -1.32 0.31
C PHE A 198 -14.84 -0.30 1.33
N ARG A 199 -15.02 -0.59 2.61
CA ARG A 199 -14.54 0.25 3.71
C ARG A 199 -13.81 -0.59 4.73
N PHE A 200 -12.65 -0.11 5.14
CA PHE A 200 -11.88 -0.64 6.26
C PHE A 200 -11.34 0.51 7.10
N THR A 201 -11.05 0.23 8.36
CA THR A 201 -10.55 1.23 9.30
C THR A 201 -9.11 0.91 9.65
N ILE A 202 -8.24 1.90 9.66
CA ILE A 202 -6.82 1.79 10.00
C ILE A 202 -6.56 2.62 11.24
N ASP A 203 -5.88 2.04 12.23
CA ASP A 203 -5.30 2.78 13.35
C ASP A 203 -3.82 3.07 13.07
N VAL A 204 -3.45 4.35 13.04
CA VAL A 204 -2.08 4.83 12.81
C VAL A 204 -1.46 5.45 14.06
N SER A 205 -2.01 5.18 15.26
CA SER A 205 -1.46 5.67 16.53
C SER A 205 -0.05 5.15 16.81
N ASP A 206 0.22 3.89 16.43
CA ASP A 206 1.48 3.19 16.67
C ASP A 206 2.42 3.17 15.47
N LEU A 207 3.67 2.71 15.71
CA LEU A 207 4.71 2.66 14.67
C LEU A 207 4.30 1.82 13.45
N ILE A 208 3.57 0.75 13.71
CA ILE A 208 3.11 -0.18 12.69
C ILE A 208 1.58 -0.05 12.72
N PRO A 209 0.98 0.59 11.72
CA PRO A 209 -0.46 0.71 11.67
C PRO A 209 -1.12 -0.66 11.60
N VAL A 210 -2.38 -0.69 12.05
CA VAL A 210 -3.15 -1.92 12.09
C VAL A 210 -4.53 -1.70 11.47
N THR A 211 -4.98 -2.69 10.71
CA THR A 211 -6.37 -2.72 10.22
C THR A 211 -7.29 -3.18 11.35
N LEU A 212 -8.38 -2.44 11.56
CA LEU A 212 -9.37 -2.72 12.59
C LEU A 212 -10.60 -3.43 11.99
N GLY A 213 -10.84 -4.65 12.48
CA GLY A 213 -11.97 -5.46 12.05
C GLY A 213 -11.85 -5.96 10.61
N GLU A 214 -12.99 -6.39 10.06
CA GLU A 214 -13.08 -6.91 8.69
C GLU A 214 -13.44 -5.82 7.68
N VAL A 215 -13.00 -6.00 6.44
CA VAL A 215 -13.41 -5.15 5.31
C VAL A 215 -14.92 -5.25 5.15
N ARG A 216 -15.62 -4.11 5.27
CA ARG A 216 -17.06 -4.02 5.01
C ARG A 216 -17.29 -3.71 3.55
N SER A 217 -18.28 -4.35 2.92
CA SER A 217 -18.66 -4.04 1.55
C SER A 217 -20.17 -3.90 1.37
N TRP A 218 -20.58 -2.98 0.50
CA TRP A 218 -21.99 -2.77 0.15
C TRP A 218 -22.13 -2.14 -1.24
N SER A 219 -23.33 -2.16 -1.80
CA SER A 219 -23.64 -1.47 -3.04
C SER A 219 -24.21 -0.08 -2.74
N SER A 220 -23.79 0.92 -3.51
CA SER A 220 -24.25 2.30 -3.39
C SER A 220 -24.86 2.77 -4.71
N PRO A 221 -25.99 3.49 -4.69
CA PRO A 221 -26.57 4.09 -5.89
C PRO A 221 -25.63 5.13 -6.52
N TYR A 222 -26.00 5.55 -7.73
CA TYR A 222 -25.17 6.45 -8.53
C TYR A 222 -25.03 7.85 -7.93
#